data_AF-A0A067FL62-F1
#
_entry.id   AF-A0A067FL62-F1
#
_cell.length_a   1.000
_cell.length_b   1.000
_cell.length_c   1.000
_cell.angle_alpha   90.00
_cell.angle_beta   90.00
_cell.angle_gamma   90.00
#
_symmetry.space_group_name_H-M   'P 1'
#
loop_
_entity.id
_entity.type
_entity.pdbx_description
1 polymer ?
#
loop_
_entity_poly.entity_id
_entity_poly.type
_entity_poly.pdbx_seq_one_letter_code
_entity_poly.pdbx_strand_id
1 'polypeptide(L)'
;MCKVKILKSTQLVCLSDLVTGCVIFVVGGHINPAVTFGLFLARKVSLIRAVAYMVAQCLGAICGVGLVKAFMKHEYNSLGGGANTVASGYNKGSALGAEIIGTFVLVYTVFSATDPKRSARDSHVPVLAPLPIGFAVFMVHLATIPITGTGINPARSFGAAVIYNNDKAWDDHWIFWVGPFVGALAAAAYHQYILRAAAIKALGSFRSNPSN
;
A
#
# COMPACT_ATOMS: atom_id res chain seq x y z
N MET A 1 8.10 4.72 27.73
CA MET A 1 7.95 3.47 26.92
C MET A 1 7.32 3.68 25.54
N CYS A 2 6.31 4.54 25.34
CA CYS A 2 5.69 4.77 24.03
C CYS A 2 6.66 5.31 22.94
N LYS A 3 7.54 6.25 23.29
CA LYS A 3 8.56 6.82 22.38
C LYS A 3 9.53 5.78 21.80
N VAL A 4 9.91 4.75 22.57
CA VAL A 4 10.89 3.72 22.13
C VAL A 4 10.26 2.70 21.18
N LYS A 5 8.96 2.38 21.35
CA LYS A 5 8.21 1.55 20.39
C LYS A 5 8.06 2.27 19.05
N ILE A 6 7.77 3.57 19.08
CA ILE A 6 7.68 4.41 17.87
C ILE A 6 9.03 4.42 17.17
N LEU A 7 10.13 4.80 17.84
CA LEU A 7 11.46 4.85 17.22
C LEU A 7 11.93 3.51 16.62
N LYS A 8 11.68 2.38 17.31
CA LYS A 8 12.05 1.04 16.78
C LYS A 8 11.22 0.62 15.58
N SER A 9 9.92 0.94 15.56
CA SER A 9 9.08 0.73 14.37
C SER A 9 9.50 1.65 13.23
N THR A 10 9.84 2.92 13.48
CA THR A 10 10.30 3.86 12.45
C THR A 10 11.65 3.45 11.85
N GLN A 11 12.58 2.91 12.64
CA GLN A 11 13.86 2.39 12.13
C GLN A 11 13.71 1.14 11.26
N LEU A 12 12.75 0.25 11.57
CA LEU A 12 12.45 -0.91 10.72
C LEU A 12 11.76 -0.49 9.41
N VAL A 13 10.94 0.57 9.44
CA VAL A 13 10.28 1.15 8.25
C VAL A 13 11.31 1.73 7.28
N CYS A 14 12.31 2.48 7.76
CA CYS A 14 13.41 2.99 6.92
C CYS A 14 14.20 1.88 6.18
N LEU A 15 14.35 0.70 6.79
CA LEU A 15 14.99 -0.45 6.12
C LEU A 15 14.06 -1.11 5.09
N SER A 16 12.75 -1.17 5.36
CA SER A 16 11.77 -1.68 4.38
C SER A 16 11.59 -0.74 3.17
N ASP A 17 11.74 0.57 3.36
CA ASP A 17 11.68 1.56 2.28
C ASP A 17 12.87 1.44 1.32
N LEU A 18 14.06 1.07 1.83
CA LEU A 18 15.26 0.80 1.01
C LEU A 18 15.11 -0.49 0.18
N VAL A 19 14.56 -1.56 0.77
CA VAL A 19 14.28 -2.82 0.06
C VAL A 19 13.18 -2.63 -1.00
N THR A 20 12.16 -1.83 -0.69
CA THR A 20 11.10 -1.44 -1.63
C THR A 20 11.69 -0.71 -2.84
N GLY A 21 12.68 0.17 -2.63
CA GLY A 21 13.41 0.84 -3.72
C GLY A 21 14.07 -0.14 -4.71
N CYS A 22 14.75 -1.20 -4.25
CA CYS A 22 15.42 -2.16 -5.13
C CYS A 22 14.45 -3.06 -5.91
N VAL A 23 13.30 -3.44 -5.34
CA VAL A 23 12.31 -4.32 -5.99
C VAL A 23 11.44 -3.55 -7.01
N ILE A 24 11.20 -2.25 -6.80
CA ILE A 24 10.42 -1.40 -7.72
C ILE A 24 11.07 -1.32 -9.12
N PHE A 25 12.40 -1.31 -9.21
CA PHE A 25 13.12 -1.23 -10.50
C PHE A 25 13.08 -2.51 -11.35
N VAL A 26 12.80 -3.68 -10.78
CA VAL A 26 12.93 -4.97 -11.49
C VAL A 26 11.59 -5.51 -12.00
N VAL A 27 10.48 -5.31 -11.26
CA VAL A 27 9.21 -6.03 -11.53
C VAL A 27 7.97 -5.13 -11.74
N GLY A 28 8.15 -3.81 -11.80
CA GLY A 28 7.03 -2.83 -11.81
C GLY A 28 6.49 -2.51 -10.41
N GLY A 29 7.01 -3.17 -9.36
CA GLY A 29 7.03 -2.61 -8.01
C GLY A 29 5.69 -2.47 -7.28
N HIS A 30 4.69 -3.33 -7.53
CA HIS A 30 3.40 -3.16 -6.84
C HIS A 30 3.51 -3.43 -5.33
N ILE A 31 4.15 -4.55 -4.93
CA ILE A 31 4.45 -5.00 -3.54
C ILE A 31 3.25 -4.96 -2.56
N ASN A 32 2.06 -4.66 -3.07
CA ASN A 32 0.87 -4.33 -2.31
C ASN A 32 -0.38 -4.72 -3.13
N PRO A 33 -1.27 -5.57 -2.58
CA PRO A 33 -2.52 -5.94 -3.24
C PRO A 33 -3.41 -4.75 -3.56
N ALA A 34 -3.47 -3.72 -2.70
CA ALA A 34 -4.28 -2.53 -2.94
C ALA A 34 -3.76 -1.70 -4.13
N VAL A 35 -2.44 -1.60 -4.28
CA VAL A 35 -1.83 -0.96 -5.46
C VAL A 35 -2.09 -1.77 -6.73
N THR A 36 -1.92 -3.09 -6.66
CA THR A 36 -2.23 -4.01 -7.77
C THR A 36 -3.69 -3.89 -8.20
N PHE A 37 -4.60 -3.82 -7.23
CA PHE A 37 -6.03 -3.64 -7.45
C PHE A 37 -6.35 -2.28 -8.09
N GLY A 38 -5.76 -1.18 -7.60
CA GLY A 38 -5.91 0.14 -8.21
C GLY A 38 -5.47 0.15 -9.68
N LEU A 39 -4.29 -0.42 -9.98
CA LEU A 39 -3.78 -0.51 -11.35
C LEU A 39 -4.63 -1.43 -12.25
N PHE A 40 -5.21 -2.49 -11.68
CA PHE A 40 -6.19 -3.34 -12.37
C PHE A 40 -7.47 -2.55 -12.71
N LEU A 41 -8.04 -1.81 -11.76
CA LEU A 41 -9.19 -0.93 -12.00
C LEU A 41 -8.88 0.11 -13.07
N ALA A 42 -7.64 0.59 -13.09
CA ALA A 42 -7.18 1.53 -14.10
C ALA A 42 -6.91 0.90 -15.48
N ARG A 43 -7.19 -0.40 -15.66
CA ARG A 43 -6.94 -1.21 -16.86
C ARG A 43 -5.47 -1.24 -17.29
N LYS A 44 -4.53 -1.05 -16.35
CA LYS A 44 -3.09 -1.13 -16.60
C LYS A 44 -2.52 -2.53 -16.37
N VAL A 45 -3.29 -3.42 -15.74
CA VAL A 45 -2.90 -4.79 -15.39
C VAL A 45 -4.06 -5.71 -15.72
N SER A 46 -3.79 -6.89 -16.32
CA SER A 46 -4.83 -7.89 -16.59
C SER A 46 -5.27 -8.61 -15.32
N LEU A 47 -6.50 -9.16 -15.30
CA LEU A 47 -7.04 -9.85 -14.12
C LEU A 47 -6.15 -11.01 -13.65
N ILE A 48 -5.71 -11.86 -14.57
CA ILE A 48 -4.85 -13.01 -14.26
C ILE A 48 -3.54 -12.54 -13.61
N ARG A 49 -2.92 -11.49 -14.17
CA ARG A 49 -1.68 -10.93 -13.61
C ARG A 49 -1.92 -10.27 -12.24
N ALA A 50 -3.06 -9.60 -12.06
CA ALA A 50 -3.41 -8.99 -10.78
C ALA A 50 -3.57 -10.05 -9.68
N VAL A 51 -4.32 -11.12 -9.94
CA VAL A 51 -4.51 -12.22 -8.98
C VAL A 51 -3.17 -12.92 -8.69
N ALA A 52 -2.39 -13.25 -9.71
CA ALA A 52 -1.07 -13.87 -9.53
C ALA A 52 -0.14 -13.00 -8.66
N TYR A 53 -0.14 -11.68 -8.87
CA TYR A 53 0.63 -10.77 -8.03
C TYR A 53 0.13 -10.71 -6.58
N MET A 54 -1.18 -10.67 -6.34
CA MET A 54 -1.72 -10.64 -4.98
C MET A 54 -1.35 -11.91 -4.20
N VAL A 55 -1.43 -13.07 -4.84
CA VAL A 55 -1.03 -14.36 -4.23
C VAL A 55 0.47 -14.36 -3.93
N ALA A 56 1.30 -13.99 -4.91
CA ALA A 56 2.75 -13.94 -4.71
C ALA A 56 3.16 -12.97 -3.58
N GLN A 57 2.50 -11.81 -3.48
CA GLN A 57 2.73 -10.83 -2.43
C GLN A 57 2.36 -11.39 -1.05
N CYS A 58 1.22 -12.08 -0.93
CA CYS A 58 0.80 -12.69 0.34
C CYS A 58 1.76 -13.80 0.79
N LEU A 59 2.18 -14.67 -0.13
CA LEU A 59 3.15 -15.74 0.16
C LEU A 59 4.50 -15.15 0.58
N GLY A 60 4.99 -14.14 -0.15
CA GLY A 60 6.23 -13.45 0.20
C GLY A 60 6.16 -12.81 1.60
N ALA A 61 5.03 -12.20 1.96
CA ALA A 61 4.82 -11.62 3.27
C ALA A 61 4.83 -12.67 4.40
N ILE A 62 4.17 -13.82 4.19
CA ILE A 62 4.21 -14.94 5.15
C ILE A 62 5.65 -15.42 5.35
N CYS A 63 6.39 -15.67 4.27
CA CYS A 63 7.79 -16.09 4.33
C CYS A 63 8.66 -15.07 5.07
N GLY A 64 8.52 -13.78 4.75
CA GLY A 64 9.29 -12.70 5.40
C GLY A 64 9.04 -12.60 6.90
N VAL A 65 7.77 -12.61 7.33
CA VAL A 65 7.44 -12.56 8.76
C VAL A 65 7.85 -13.86 9.47
N GLY A 66 7.72 -15.00 8.81
CA GLY A 66 8.18 -16.30 9.31
C GLY A 66 9.68 -16.30 9.63
N LEU A 67 10.51 -15.72 8.75
CA LEU A 67 11.95 -15.56 8.98
C LEU A 67 12.24 -14.65 10.18
N VAL A 68 11.51 -13.54 10.34
CA VAL A 68 11.66 -12.66 11.52
C VAL A 68 11.35 -13.42 12.80
N LYS A 69 10.25 -14.18 12.83
CA LYS A 69 9.89 -15.02 13.99
C LYS A 69 10.95 -16.09 14.27
N ALA A 70 11.61 -16.62 13.25
CA ALA A 70 12.69 -17.59 13.42
C ALA A 70 13.93 -16.97 14.10
N PHE A 71 14.30 -15.73 13.75
CA PHE A 71 15.48 -15.06 14.31
C PHE A 71 15.25 -14.48 15.71
N MET A 72 14.05 -14.00 16.02
CA MET A 72 13.76 -13.30 17.28
C MET A 72 12.42 -13.75 17.88
N LYS A 73 12.26 -15.06 18.08
CA LYS A 73 10.99 -15.69 18.47
C LYS A 73 10.37 -15.09 19.75
N HIS A 74 11.18 -14.86 20.78
CA HIS A 74 10.69 -14.37 22.07
C HIS A 74 10.23 -12.92 21.98
N GLU A 75 11.05 -12.05 21.41
CA GLU A 75 10.75 -10.63 21.16
C GLU A 75 9.54 -10.49 20.22
N TYR A 76 9.49 -11.30 19.16
CA TYR A 76 8.39 -11.31 18.21
C TYR A 76 7.05 -11.57 18.90
N ASN A 77 6.95 -12.62 19.72
CA ASN A 77 5.70 -12.97 20.38
C ASN A 77 5.31 -11.95 21.46
N SER A 78 6.27 -11.44 22.23
CA SER A 78 6.03 -10.49 23.33
C SER A 78 5.70 -9.07 22.86
N LEU A 79 6.16 -8.67 21.67
CA LEU A 79 5.97 -7.31 21.14
C LEU A 79 4.81 -7.19 20.15
N GLY A 80 4.00 -8.25 19.97
CA GLY A 80 2.80 -8.22 19.13
C GLY A 80 3.00 -8.68 17.68
N GLY A 81 4.13 -9.32 17.36
CA GLY A 81 4.38 -9.98 16.08
C GLY A 81 4.37 -9.09 14.83
N GLY A 82 4.37 -7.77 15.03
CA GLY A 82 4.17 -6.81 13.94
C GLY A 82 2.79 -6.89 13.29
N ALA A 83 1.81 -7.53 13.92
CA ALA A 83 0.45 -7.66 13.42
C ALA A 83 -0.32 -6.34 13.52
N ASN A 84 -1.13 -6.06 12.51
CA ASN A 84 -2.02 -4.90 12.52
C ASN A 84 -3.25 -5.20 13.39
N THR A 85 -3.55 -4.31 14.32
CA THR A 85 -4.71 -4.41 15.21
C THR A 85 -5.20 -3.01 15.53
N VAL A 86 -6.48 -2.87 15.90
CA VAL A 86 -7.01 -1.58 16.36
C VAL A 86 -6.45 -1.28 17.75
N ALA A 87 -5.78 -0.14 17.90
CA ALA A 87 -5.23 0.30 19.18
C ALA A 87 -6.35 0.62 20.18
N SER A 88 -6.08 0.37 21.47
CA SER A 88 -7.01 0.69 22.55
C SER A 88 -7.36 2.19 22.54
N GLY A 89 -8.66 2.52 22.63
CA GLY A 89 -9.16 3.89 22.60
C GLY A 89 -9.67 4.34 21.22
N TYR A 90 -9.45 3.55 20.17
CA TYR A 90 -10.06 3.78 18.86
C TYR A 90 -11.17 2.76 18.60
N ASN A 91 -12.24 3.20 17.94
CA ASN A 91 -13.27 2.29 17.45
C ASN A 91 -12.90 1.72 16.06
N LYS A 92 -13.54 0.62 15.66
CA LYS A 92 -13.28 -0.04 14.37
C LYS A 92 -13.58 0.87 13.16
N GLY A 93 -14.54 1.79 13.29
CA GLY A 93 -14.87 2.76 12.23
C GLY A 93 -13.75 3.77 11.98
N SER A 94 -13.14 4.30 13.06
CA SER A 94 -11.98 5.20 12.97
C SER A 94 -10.76 4.50 12.37
N ALA A 95 -10.52 3.24 12.75
CA ALA A 95 -9.47 2.43 12.15
C ALA A 95 -9.70 2.21 10.65
N LEU A 96 -10.93 1.84 10.26
CA LEU A 96 -11.29 1.67 8.85
C LEU A 96 -11.12 2.97 8.06
N GLY A 97 -11.58 4.11 8.59
CA GLY A 97 -11.40 5.42 7.97
C GLY A 97 -9.93 5.79 7.77
N ALA A 98 -9.09 5.55 8.78
CA ALA A 98 -7.66 5.79 8.69
C ALA A 98 -6.98 4.95 7.59
N GLU A 99 -7.33 3.66 7.50
CA GLU A 99 -6.80 2.75 6.46
C GLU A 99 -7.28 3.14 5.05
N ILE A 100 -8.53 3.58 4.90
CA ILE A 100 -9.08 4.08 3.62
C ILE A 100 -8.31 5.31 3.16
N ILE A 101 -8.17 6.33 4.02
CA ILE A 101 -7.51 7.59 3.67
C ILE A 101 -6.00 7.36 3.42
N GLY A 102 -5.35 6.58 4.28
CA GLY A 102 -3.94 6.24 4.11
C GLY A 102 -3.67 5.51 2.80
N THR A 103 -4.52 4.55 2.43
CA THR A 103 -4.37 3.83 1.16
C THR A 103 -4.73 4.71 -0.04
N PHE A 104 -5.72 5.60 0.09
CA PHE A 104 -6.02 6.58 -0.94
C PHE A 104 -4.79 7.44 -1.26
N VAL A 105 -4.11 7.99 -0.25
CA VAL A 105 -2.89 8.81 -0.44
C VAL A 105 -1.78 8.01 -1.13
N LEU A 106 -1.56 6.76 -0.70
CA LEU A 106 -0.59 5.86 -1.32
C LEU A 106 -0.92 5.62 -2.81
N VAL A 107 -2.12 5.13 -3.12
CA VAL A 107 -2.51 4.74 -4.48
C VAL A 107 -2.63 5.96 -5.39
N TYR A 108 -3.10 7.10 -4.88
CA TYR A 108 -3.09 8.36 -5.60
C TYR A 108 -1.67 8.80 -5.99
N THR A 109 -0.72 8.66 -5.05
CA THR A 109 0.70 8.96 -5.31
C THR A 109 1.26 8.00 -6.35
N VAL A 110 0.93 6.70 -6.29
CA VAL A 110 1.32 5.73 -7.33
C VAL A 110 0.83 6.18 -8.70
N PHE A 111 -0.44 6.57 -8.83
CA PHE A 111 -0.99 7.04 -10.11
C PHE A 111 -0.29 8.31 -10.62
N SER A 112 0.01 9.25 -9.72
CA SER A 112 0.68 10.51 -10.05
C SER A 112 2.16 10.31 -10.40
N ALA A 113 2.82 9.33 -9.77
CA ALA A 113 4.19 8.91 -10.02
C ALA A 113 4.33 7.97 -11.22
N THR A 114 3.23 7.66 -11.91
CA THR A 114 3.23 6.78 -13.06
C THR A 114 3.62 7.56 -14.32
N ASP A 115 4.84 7.36 -14.83
CA ASP A 115 5.29 7.99 -16.06
C ASP A 115 4.58 7.37 -17.29
N PRO A 116 3.80 8.13 -18.08
CA PRO A 116 3.15 7.62 -19.29
C PRO A 116 4.14 7.23 -20.40
N LYS A 117 5.41 7.68 -20.36
CA LYS A 117 6.40 7.44 -21.42
C LYS A 117 7.32 6.25 -21.16
N ARG A 118 7.31 5.67 -19.94
CA ARG A 118 8.25 4.62 -19.56
C ARG A 118 7.49 3.38 -19.09
N SER A 119 7.54 2.32 -19.89
CA SER A 119 7.02 1.00 -19.51
C SER A 119 8.13 0.13 -18.95
N ALA A 120 7.80 -0.72 -17.97
CA ALA A 120 8.68 -1.73 -17.42
C ALA A 120 9.09 -2.71 -18.52
N ARG A 121 10.28 -3.28 -18.38
CA ARG A 121 10.89 -4.17 -19.37
C ARG A 121 9.93 -5.31 -19.72
N ASP A 122 9.65 -5.48 -21.02
CA ASP A 122 8.79 -6.52 -21.61
C ASP A 122 7.32 -6.55 -21.15
N SER A 123 6.77 -5.44 -20.65
CA SER A 123 5.35 -5.33 -20.29
C SER A 123 4.84 -3.90 -20.37
N HIS A 124 3.59 -3.69 -20.80
CA HIS A 124 2.89 -2.38 -20.78
C HIS A 124 2.60 -1.84 -19.35
N VAL A 125 3.33 -2.30 -18.33
CA VAL A 125 3.20 -1.85 -16.95
C VAL A 125 4.09 -0.63 -16.79
N PRO A 126 3.58 0.53 -16.37
CA PRO A 126 4.38 1.76 -16.32
C PRO A 126 5.42 1.74 -15.18
N VAL A 127 6.57 2.37 -15.40
CA VAL A 127 7.63 2.52 -14.40
C VAL A 127 7.18 3.57 -13.38
N LEU A 128 7.20 3.18 -12.12
CA LEU A 128 6.84 4.03 -10.99
C LEU A 128 8.06 4.79 -10.49
N ALA A 129 7.92 6.09 -10.22
CA ALA A 129 8.96 6.84 -9.49
C ALA A 129 8.97 6.38 -8.01
N PRO A 130 10.03 5.69 -7.54
CA PRO A 130 10.01 5.04 -6.23
C PRO A 130 10.07 6.03 -5.05
N LEU A 131 10.70 7.19 -5.25
CA LEU A 131 10.93 8.17 -4.18
C LEU A 131 9.62 8.79 -3.65
N PRO A 132 8.70 9.34 -4.48
CA PRO A 132 7.42 9.84 -3.98
C PRO A 132 6.56 8.76 -3.32
N ILE A 133 6.60 7.54 -3.84
CA ILE A 133 5.81 6.42 -3.29
C ILE A 133 6.30 6.05 -1.90
N GLY A 134 7.63 5.88 -1.71
CA GLY A 134 8.22 5.63 -0.40
C GLY A 134 7.91 6.76 0.59
N PHE A 135 7.97 8.02 0.14
CA PHE A 135 7.64 9.17 0.98
C PHE A 135 6.15 9.22 1.38
N ALA A 136 5.24 8.84 0.47
CA ALA A 136 3.81 8.73 0.79
C ALA A 136 3.55 7.62 1.83
N VAL A 137 4.19 6.46 1.68
CA VAL A 137 4.14 5.38 2.67
C VAL A 137 4.64 5.89 4.02
N PHE A 138 5.80 6.55 4.06
CA PHE A 138 6.39 7.11 5.28
C PHE A 138 5.45 8.10 5.98
N MET A 139 4.87 9.05 5.24
CA MET A 139 3.95 10.04 5.81
C MET A 139 2.67 9.40 6.37
N VAL A 140 2.12 8.42 5.66
CA VAL A 140 0.94 7.68 6.15
C VAL A 140 1.29 6.92 7.44
N HIS A 141 2.47 6.27 7.50
CA HIS A 141 2.91 5.60 8.71
C HIS A 141 3.00 6.55 9.91
N LEU A 142 3.57 7.75 9.74
CA LEU A 142 3.64 8.73 10.82
C LEU A 142 2.26 9.09 11.40
N ALA A 143 1.23 9.13 10.55
CA ALA A 143 -0.13 9.46 10.96
C ALA A 143 -0.92 8.26 11.51
N THR A 144 -0.77 7.06 10.93
CA THR A 144 -1.65 5.91 11.23
C THR A 144 -1.07 4.86 12.17
N ILE A 145 0.24 4.91 12.47
CA ILE A 145 0.87 4.00 13.46
C ILE A 145 0.10 3.98 14.80
N PRO A 146 -0.30 5.14 15.39
CA PRO A 146 -0.98 5.13 16.69
C PRO A 146 -2.37 4.49 16.68
N ILE A 147 -3.00 4.35 15.51
CA ILE A 147 -4.38 3.88 15.37
C ILE A 147 -4.40 2.38 15.08
N THR A 148 -3.62 1.92 14.09
CA THR A 148 -3.69 0.53 13.58
C THR A 148 -2.33 -0.15 13.42
N GLY A 149 -1.23 0.55 13.72
CA GLY A 149 0.11 0.14 13.32
C GLY A 149 0.40 0.29 11.82
N THR A 150 -0.52 0.92 11.07
CA THR A 150 -0.50 1.13 9.60
C THR A 150 -0.54 -0.17 8.80
N GLY A 151 -1.72 -0.47 8.25
CA GLY A 151 -1.92 -1.57 7.31
C GLY A 151 -1.51 -1.15 5.91
N ILE A 152 -2.38 -0.40 5.23
CA ILE A 152 -2.36 0.10 3.84
C ILE A 152 -1.93 -0.90 2.75
N ASN A 153 -1.62 -2.13 3.15
CA ASN A 153 -1.08 -3.22 2.36
C ASN A 153 -1.64 -4.54 2.90
N PRO A 154 -2.67 -5.11 2.24
CA PRO A 154 -3.30 -6.34 2.69
C PRO A 154 -2.35 -7.54 2.81
N ALA A 155 -1.35 -7.67 1.93
CA ALA A 155 -0.38 -8.77 2.00
C ALA A 155 0.49 -8.67 3.27
N ARG A 156 0.93 -7.46 3.63
CA ARG A 156 1.69 -7.20 4.86
C ARG A 156 0.86 -7.49 6.11
N SER A 157 -0.42 -7.10 6.11
CA SER A 157 -1.32 -7.39 7.22
C SER A 157 -1.63 -8.88 7.33
N PHE A 158 -1.81 -9.57 6.21
CA PHE A 158 -2.08 -11.01 6.16
C PHE A 158 -0.89 -11.85 6.60
N GLY A 159 0.30 -11.58 6.07
CA GLY A 159 1.52 -12.30 6.46
C GLY A 159 1.80 -12.20 7.97
N ALA A 160 1.58 -11.02 8.55
CA ALA A 160 1.73 -10.83 9.99
C ALA A 160 0.65 -11.54 10.80
N ALA A 161 -0.62 -11.50 10.37
CA ALA A 161 -1.72 -12.20 11.04
C ALA A 161 -1.52 -13.73 11.04
N VAL A 162 -1.09 -14.31 9.91
CA VAL A 162 -0.84 -15.75 9.78
C VAL A 162 0.27 -16.23 10.71
N ILE A 163 1.39 -15.51 10.78
CA ILE A 163 2.56 -15.93 11.57
C ILE A 163 2.41 -15.61 13.07
N TYR A 164 1.74 -14.50 13.40
CA TYR A 164 1.47 -14.13 14.78
C TYR A 164 0.36 -14.99 15.39
N ASN A 165 -0.67 -15.29 14.60
CA ASN A 165 -1.80 -16.16 14.93
C ASN A 165 -2.44 -15.85 16.29
N ASN A 166 -3.04 -14.66 16.41
CA ASN A 166 -3.71 -14.18 17.61
C ASN A 166 -5.17 -13.81 17.31
N ASP A 167 -6.09 -14.13 18.22
CA ASP A 167 -7.54 -13.92 18.03
C ASP A 167 -7.89 -12.47 17.72
N LYS A 168 -7.34 -11.51 18.48
CA LYS A 168 -7.58 -10.08 18.24
C LYS A 168 -7.07 -9.63 16.87
N ALA A 169 -5.93 -10.16 16.44
CA ALA A 169 -5.37 -9.86 15.12
C ALA A 169 -6.27 -10.36 13.99
N TRP A 170 -6.90 -11.53 14.16
CA TRP A 170 -7.85 -12.09 13.21
C TRP A 170 -9.20 -11.34 13.24
N ASP A 171 -9.70 -10.96 14.41
CA ASP A 171 -10.96 -10.22 14.58
C ASP A 171 -10.94 -8.82 13.92
N ASP A 172 -9.77 -8.17 13.93
CA ASP A 172 -9.57 -6.86 13.30
C ASP A 172 -9.11 -7.00 11.83
N HIS A 173 -8.79 -8.21 11.35
CA HIS A 173 -8.07 -8.43 10.10
C HIS A 173 -8.81 -7.90 8.86
N TRP A 174 -10.13 -8.03 8.84
CA TRP A 174 -10.98 -7.64 7.72
C TRP A 174 -10.83 -6.15 7.37
N ILE A 175 -10.52 -5.29 8.36
CA ILE A 175 -10.32 -3.85 8.18
C ILE A 175 -9.17 -3.58 7.21
N PHE A 176 -8.11 -4.39 7.29
CA PHE A 176 -6.89 -4.25 6.48
C PHE A 176 -7.02 -4.84 5.07
N TRP A 177 -8.17 -5.41 4.72
CA TRP A 177 -8.53 -5.74 3.34
C TRP A 177 -9.53 -4.75 2.78
N VAL A 178 -10.63 -4.54 3.52
CA VAL A 178 -11.73 -3.65 3.09
C VAL A 178 -11.24 -2.21 2.97
N GLY A 179 -10.55 -1.70 3.99
CA GLY A 179 -10.06 -0.32 4.00
C GLY A 179 -9.15 -0.02 2.81
N PRO A 180 -8.07 -0.81 2.60
CA PRO A 180 -7.18 -0.59 1.48
C PRO A 180 -7.83 -0.75 0.11
N PHE A 181 -8.72 -1.71 -0.10
CA PHE A 181 -9.41 -1.84 -1.40
C PHE A 181 -10.37 -0.69 -1.68
N VAL A 182 -11.10 -0.20 -0.67
CA VAL A 182 -11.97 0.97 -0.81
C VAL A 182 -11.14 2.23 -1.10
N GLY A 183 -10.03 2.44 -0.38
CA GLY A 183 -9.11 3.55 -0.63
C GLY A 183 -8.50 3.50 -2.04
N ALA A 184 -8.08 2.32 -2.48
CA ALA A 184 -7.55 2.12 -3.83
C ALA A 184 -8.59 2.37 -4.94
N LEU A 185 -9.84 1.92 -4.73
CA LEU A 185 -10.95 2.19 -5.64
C LEU A 185 -11.23 3.69 -5.73
N ALA A 186 -11.30 4.39 -4.59
CA ALA A 186 -11.51 5.83 -4.56
C ALA A 186 -10.39 6.59 -5.28
N ALA A 187 -9.12 6.20 -5.06
CA ALA A 187 -7.98 6.81 -5.74
C ALA A 187 -7.99 6.56 -7.25
N ALA A 188 -8.31 5.33 -7.68
CA ALA A 188 -8.45 4.99 -9.10
C ALA A 188 -9.58 5.80 -9.76
N ALA A 189 -10.75 5.88 -9.12
CA ALA A 189 -11.88 6.66 -9.62
C ALA A 189 -11.55 8.16 -9.70
N TYR A 190 -10.93 8.73 -8.66
CA TYR A 190 -10.51 10.13 -8.65
C TYR A 190 -9.54 10.44 -9.80
N HIS A 191 -8.50 9.62 -9.96
CA HIS A 191 -7.49 9.84 -11.00
C HIS A 191 -8.07 9.64 -12.42
N GLN A 192 -8.90 8.63 -12.63
CA GLN A 192 -9.44 8.31 -13.96
C GLN A 192 -10.59 9.20 -14.40
N TYR A 193 -11.51 9.55 -13.50
CA TYR A 193 -12.73 10.27 -13.89
C TYR A 193 -12.63 11.77 -13.66
N ILE A 194 -11.85 12.24 -12.68
CA ILE A 194 -11.76 13.67 -12.38
C ILE A 194 -10.55 14.27 -13.10
N LEU A 195 -9.34 13.76 -12.83
CA LEU A 195 -8.12 14.35 -13.38
C LEU A 195 -7.95 14.12 -14.88
N ARG A 196 -8.18 12.89 -15.36
CA ARG A 196 -8.12 12.60 -16.80
C ARG A 196 -9.22 13.29 -17.59
N ALA A 197 -10.44 13.38 -17.06
CA ALA A 197 -11.50 14.13 -17.74
C ALA A 197 -11.19 15.64 -17.78
N ALA A 198 -10.65 16.19 -16.69
CA ALA A 198 -10.18 17.58 -16.66
C ALA A 198 -9.05 17.83 -17.69
N ALA A 199 -8.08 16.91 -17.79
CA ALA A 199 -7.01 17.00 -18.77
C ALA A 199 -7.49 16.90 -20.22
N ILE A 200 -8.42 15.97 -20.52
CA ILE A 200 -9.04 15.83 -21.84
C ILE A 200 -9.86 17.08 -22.18
N LYS A 201 -10.62 17.63 -21.23
CA LYS A 201 -11.41 18.86 -21.41
C LYS A 201 -10.51 20.07 -21.63
N ALA A 202 -9.42 20.20 -20.88
CA ALA A 202 -8.44 21.27 -21.06
C ALA A 202 -7.75 21.18 -22.43
N LEU A 203 -7.24 19.99 -22.81
CA LEU A 203 -6.64 19.76 -24.13
C LEU A 203 -7.64 19.97 -25.28
N GLY A 204 -8.90 19.56 -25.09
CA GLY A 204 -9.99 19.83 -26.03
C GLY A 204 -10.23 21.33 -26.19
N SER A 205 -10.23 22.08 -25.09
CA SER A 205 -10.39 23.55 -25.07
C SER A 205 -9.23 24.28 -25.74
N PHE A 206 -7.98 23.82 -25.57
CA PHE A 206 -6.83 24.39 -26.29
C PHE A 206 -6.91 24.08 -27.79
N ARG A 207 -7.32 22.87 -28.16
CA ARG A 207 -7.42 22.45 -29.55
C ARG A 207 -8.62 23.08 -30.28
N SER A 208 -9.67 23.46 -29.56
CA SER A 208 -10.80 24.23 -30.08
C SER A 208 -10.56 25.73 -30.17
N ASN A 209 -9.39 26.22 -29.72
CA ASN A 209 -8.99 27.62 -29.87
C ASN A 209 -7.80 27.81 -30.86
N PRO A 210 -7.88 27.34 -32.12
CA PRO A 210 -6.87 27.65 -33.12
C PRO A 210 -7.21 28.97 -33.83
N SER A 211 -7.19 30.10 -33.13
CA SER A 211 -7.14 31.44 -33.76
C SER A 211 -6.99 32.56 -32.75
N ASN A 212 -5.76 33.03 -32.58
CA ASN A 212 -5.34 34.39 -32.94
C ASN A 212 -3.81 34.41 -33.02
#